data_AF-A0A6L3YE85-F1
#
_entry.id   AF-A0A6L3YE85-F1
#
_cell.length_a   1.000
_cell.length_b   1.000
_cell.length_c   1.000
_cell.angle_alpha   90.00
_cell.angle_beta   90.00
_cell.angle_gamma   90.00
#
_symmetry.space_group_name_H-M   'P 1'
#
loop_
_entity.id
_entity.type
_entity.pdbx_description
1 polymer ?
#
loop_
_entity_poly.entity_id
_entity_poly.type
_entity_poly.pdbx_seq_one_letter_code
_entity_poly.pdbx_strand_id
1 'polypeptide(L)'
;MKRSLTAALCALFMLPVAVLADYNENTSKLEGGNSYSIFNGNGGSAVGRYQITAGTWQNLGYFQYNGSGSRGDWSNYSATDKARAAGVNNLNDLRYSSAGAALQDSANMQLAARNWSAMSSQTRGLVGQTINGVTITQDGLLGAAHFLGAGALNNWVASGFDPAALPASYLAANGFKSYAELQDHILKRMASMSGQSFAGLDGGFGGEAGGGMYDRTEGFPGIGTKRPILIREIPPFQGEKATL
;
A
#
# COMPACT_ATOMS: atom_id res chain seq x y z
N MET A 1 11.45 -18.80 -46.24
CA MET A 1 10.86 -18.46 -44.93
C MET A 1 11.94 -18.60 -43.86
N LYS A 2 12.45 -17.50 -43.29
CA LYS A 2 13.32 -17.54 -42.10
C LYS A 2 12.66 -16.63 -41.06
N ARG A 3 12.21 -17.24 -39.95
CA ARG A 3 11.53 -16.56 -38.86
C ARG A 3 12.54 -15.79 -38.02
N SER A 4 12.21 -14.54 -37.77
CA SER A 4 12.89 -13.60 -36.87
C SER A 4 12.94 -14.12 -35.43
N LEU A 5 14.02 -13.84 -34.72
CA LEU A 5 14.01 -13.66 -33.27
C LEU A 5 14.58 -12.27 -32.98
N THR A 6 13.68 -11.32 -32.72
CA THR A 6 14.03 -10.03 -32.13
C THR A 6 13.97 -10.25 -30.62
N ALA A 7 15.12 -10.25 -29.95
CA ALA A 7 15.18 -10.27 -28.50
C ALA A 7 14.66 -8.94 -27.95
N ALA A 8 13.52 -8.98 -27.25
CA ALA A 8 13.03 -7.83 -26.50
C ALA A 8 13.90 -7.65 -25.25
N LEU A 9 14.74 -6.63 -25.25
CA LEU A 9 15.48 -6.17 -24.09
C LEU A 9 14.49 -5.47 -23.16
N CYS A 10 14.01 -6.16 -22.12
CA CYS A 10 13.28 -5.53 -21.02
C CYS A 10 14.24 -4.60 -20.26
N ALA A 11 14.21 -3.32 -20.59
CA ALA A 11 14.88 -2.29 -19.81
C ALA A 11 14.19 -2.14 -18.45
N LEU A 12 14.74 -2.80 -17.43
CA LEU A 12 14.39 -2.58 -16.05
C LEU A 12 14.93 -1.20 -15.65
N PHE A 13 14.09 -0.17 -15.61
CA PHE A 13 14.47 1.12 -15.05
C PHE A 13 14.79 0.92 -13.56
N MET A 14 16.08 0.82 -13.23
CA MET A 14 16.54 0.83 -11.84
C MET A 14 16.39 2.24 -11.29
N LEU A 15 15.38 2.45 -10.46
CA LEU A 15 15.38 3.61 -9.57
C LEU A 15 16.56 3.50 -8.59
N PRO A 16 17.20 4.61 -8.21
CA PRO A 16 18.29 4.59 -7.24
C PRO A 16 17.82 4.03 -5.90
N VAL A 17 18.57 3.07 -5.35
CA VAL A 17 18.26 2.31 -4.12
C VAL A 17 17.97 3.22 -2.91
N ALA A 18 18.60 4.39 -2.83
CA ALA A 18 18.39 5.35 -1.75
C ALA A 18 16.97 5.95 -1.73
N VAL A 19 16.41 6.29 -2.89
CA VAL A 19 15.06 6.86 -3.01
C VAL A 19 13.97 5.82 -2.66
N LEU A 20 14.28 4.53 -2.84
CA LEU A 20 13.40 3.42 -2.46
C LEU A 20 13.38 3.18 -0.94
N ALA A 21 14.52 3.39 -0.26
CA ALA A 21 14.65 3.18 1.18
C ALA A 21 13.86 4.23 1.99
N ASP A 22 13.88 5.49 1.56
CA ASP A 22 13.26 6.60 2.30
C ASP A 22 11.72 6.52 2.31
N TYR A 23 11.10 6.18 1.18
CA TYR A 23 9.64 6.01 1.11
C TYR A 23 9.17 4.85 2.01
N ASN A 24 9.89 3.73 1.96
CA ASN A 24 9.58 2.55 2.76
C ASN A 24 9.77 2.82 4.26
N GLU A 25 10.87 3.47 4.66
CA GLU A 25 11.11 3.83 6.05
C GLU A 25 10.01 4.74 6.61
N ASN A 26 9.57 5.73 5.84
CA ASN A 26 8.53 6.67 6.28
C ASN A 26 7.14 6.04 6.31
N THR A 27 6.78 5.23 5.30
CA THR A 27 5.53 4.45 5.34
C THR A 27 5.50 3.52 6.55
N SER A 28 6.62 2.85 6.84
CA SER A 28 6.77 1.93 7.98
C SER A 28 6.51 2.59 9.34
N LYS A 29 7.00 3.83 9.54
CA LYS A 29 6.75 4.61 10.76
C LYS A 29 5.27 4.94 10.98
N LEU A 30 4.50 5.09 9.90
CA LEU A 30 3.08 5.40 9.96
C LEU A 30 2.19 4.16 10.14
N GLU A 31 2.65 2.98 9.71
CA GLU A 31 1.83 1.77 9.58
C GLU A 31 2.14 0.68 10.60
N GLY A 32 3.35 0.11 10.55
CA GLY A 32 3.65 -1.17 11.18
C GLY A 32 4.74 -1.12 12.26
N GLY A 33 5.21 0.08 12.62
CA GLY A 33 6.23 0.24 13.66
C GLY A 33 7.54 -0.50 13.34
N ASN A 34 7.88 -0.63 12.05
CA ASN A 34 9.06 -1.34 11.57
C ASN A 34 9.05 -2.88 11.72
N SER A 35 7.89 -3.51 11.88
CA SER A 35 7.77 -4.96 12.00
C SER A 35 7.18 -5.63 10.75
N TYR A 36 7.94 -6.53 10.12
CA TYR A 36 7.46 -7.36 9.00
C TYR A 36 6.47 -8.45 9.42
N SER A 37 6.42 -8.78 10.71
CA SER A 37 5.61 -9.90 11.22
C SER A 37 4.28 -9.45 11.83
N ILE A 38 4.09 -8.14 12.07
CA ILE A 38 2.87 -7.63 12.70
C ILE A 38 1.64 -7.97 11.85
N PHE A 39 0.57 -8.39 12.52
CA PHE A 39 -0.66 -8.78 11.84
C PHE A 39 -1.86 -8.26 12.59
N ASN A 40 -2.70 -7.53 11.87
CA ASN A 40 -3.97 -7.05 12.38
C ASN A 40 -5.07 -8.06 12.03
N GLY A 41 -5.29 -9.05 12.92
CA GLY A 41 -6.26 -10.12 12.71
C GLY A 41 -7.64 -9.89 13.34
N ASN A 42 -7.85 -8.83 14.11
CA ASN A 42 -9.11 -8.60 14.84
C ASN A 42 -10.09 -7.75 14.01
N GLY A 43 -10.57 -8.32 12.90
CA GLY A 43 -11.46 -7.64 11.93
C GLY A 43 -10.74 -6.96 10.77
N GLY A 44 -9.40 -6.94 10.76
CA GLY A 44 -8.57 -6.53 9.64
C GLY A 44 -7.91 -7.70 8.92
N SER A 45 -7.27 -7.40 7.78
CA SER A 45 -6.39 -8.33 7.06
C SER A 45 -5.02 -7.71 6.75
N ALA A 46 -4.72 -6.58 7.37
CA ALA A 46 -3.46 -5.84 7.18
C ALA A 46 -2.29 -6.62 7.80
N VAL A 47 -1.24 -6.81 7.01
CA VAL A 47 -0.06 -7.58 7.42
C VAL A 47 1.22 -6.80 7.16
N GLY A 48 2.15 -6.96 8.09
CA GLY A 48 3.55 -6.62 7.96
C GLY A 48 3.85 -5.12 8.02
N ARG A 49 5.06 -4.76 7.61
CA ARG A 49 5.69 -3.46 7.87
C ARG A 49 4.87 -2.28 7.37
N TYR A 50 4.14 -2.50 6.27
CA TYR A 50 3.35 -1.51 5.55
C TYR A 50 1.84 -1.68 5.72
N GLN A 51 1.41 -2.65 6.55
CA GLN A 51 0.00 -2.96 6.83
C GLN A 51 -0.85 -3.19 5.57
N ILE A 52 -0.28 -3.77 4.52
CA ILE A 52 -0.99 -4.05 3.26
C ILE A 52 -2.08 -5.11 3.52
N THR A 53 -3.31 -4.84 3.09
CA THR A 53 -4.47 -5.74 3.28
C THR A 53 -4.47 -6.92 2.32
N ALA A 54 -5.14 -8.02 2.68
CA ALA A 54 -5.26 -9.21 1.83
C ALA A 54 -5.82 -8.89 0.42
N GLY A 55 -6.82 -8.01 0.33
CA GLY A 55 -7.35 -7.54 -0.96
C GLY A 55 -6.31 -6.79 -1.79
N THR A 56 -5.45 -5.99 -1.16
CA THR A 56 -4.36 -5.28 -1.85
C THR A 56 -3.27 -6.23 -2.31
N TRP A 57 -2.87 -7.20 -1.46
CA TRP A 57 -1.97 -8.28 -1.85
C TRP A 57 -2.50 -9.10 -3.04
N GLN A 58 -3.81 -9.32 -3.08
CA GLN A 58 -4.47 -9.94 -4.21
C GLN A 58 -4.43 -9.09 -5.47
N ASN A 59 -4.71 -7.79 -5.36
CA ASN A 59 -4.63 -6.89 -6.51
C ASN A 59 -3.21 -6.73 -7.05
N LEU A 60 -2.20 -6.81 -6.18
CA LEU A 60 -0.78 -6.86 -6.59
C LEU A 60 -0.41 -8.21 -7.24
N GLY A 61 -1.29 -9.21 -7.18
CA GLY A 61 -1.17 -10.51 -7.84
C GLY A 61 -0.37 -11.54 -7.05
N TYR A 62 -0.07 -11.30 -5.77
CA TYR A 62 0.75 -12.18 -4.95
C TYR A 62 -0.06 -13.24 -4.20
N PHE A 63 -1.30 -12.92 -3.85
CA PHE A 63 -2.23 -13.85 -3.22
C PHE A 63 -3.53 -13.91 -4.00
N GLN A 64 -4.26 -15.02 -3.91
CA GLN A 64 -5.53 -15.19 -4.59
C GLN A 64 -6.57 -15.61 -3.56
N TYR A 65 -7.70 -14.91 -3.53
CA TYR A 65 -8.86 -15.33 -2.75
C TYR A 65 -9.45 -16.59 -3.37
N ASN A 66 -9.67 -17.62 -2.55
CA ASN A 66 -10.10 -18.95 -2.98
C ASN A 66 -11.60 -19.03 -3.31
N GLY A 67 -12.36 -17.94 -3.14
CA GLY A 67 -13.76 -17.85 -3.56
C GLY A 67 -14.79 -18.20 -2.48
N SER A 68 -14.37 -18.60 -1.28
CA SER A 68 -15.26 -18.95 -0.16
C SER A 68 -14.77 -18.33 1.15
N GLY A 69 -15.71 -17.98 2.04
CA GLY A 69 -15.40 -17.47 3.38
C GLY A 69 -15.31 -15.94 3.48
N SER A 70 -14.59 -15.47 4.50
CA SER A 70 -14.39 -14.04 4.73
C SER A 70 -13.15 -13.55 3.99
N ARG A 71 -13.25 -12.40 3.31
CA ARG A 71 -12.12 -11.70 2.67
C ARG A 71 -11.13 -11.08 3.68
N GLY A 72 -11.52 -10.99 4.95
CA GLY A 72 -10.63 -10.60 6.04
C GLY A 72 -9.75 -11.74 6.55
N ASP A 73 -10.12 -12.98 6.24
CA ASP A 73 -9.46 -14.18 6.75
C ASP A 73 -8.47 -14.74 5.73
N TRP A 74 -7.19 -14.69 6.08
CA TRP A 74 -6.08 -15.18 5.27
C TRP A 74 -6.10 -16.69 5.02
N SER A 75 -6.86 -17.47 5.80
CA SER A 75 -7.07 -18.90 5.52
C SER A 75 -7.77 -19.14 4.17
N ASN A 76 -8.51 -18.12 3.68
CA ASN A 76 -9.21 -18.15 2.40
C ASN A 76 -8.35 -17.64 1.23
N TYR A 77 -7.04 -17.48 1.42
CA TYR A 77 -6.10 -17.00 0.41
C TYR A 77 -4.98 -18.01 0.15
N SER A 78 -4.58 -18.11 -1.11
CA SER A 78 -3.43 -18.93 -1.54
C SER A 78 -2.36 -18.07 -2.19
N ALA A 79 -1.08 -18.37 -1.97
CA ALA A 79 0.01 -17.72 -2.71
C ALA A 79 -0.09 -18.06 -4.21
N THR A 80 0.10 -17.07 -5.07
CA THR A 80 0.18 -17.26 -6.52
C THR A 80 1.60 -17.66 -6.94
N ASP A 81 1.78 -17.99 -8.22
CA ASP A 81 3.12 -18.23 -8.77
C ASP A 81 4.02 -17.00 -8.67
N LYS A 82 3.45 -15.79 -8.71
CA LYS A 82 4.19 -14.54 -8.51
C LYS A 82 4.78 -14.44 -7.10
N ALA A 83 4.05 -14.87 -6.07
CA ALA A 83 4.58 -14.91 -4.70
C ALA A 83 5.60 -16.03 -4.51
N ARG A 84 5.34 -17.22 -5.06
CA ARG A 84 6.28 -18.35 -4.98
C ARG A 84 7.60 -18.05 -5.68
N ALA A 85 7.57 -17.36 -6.83
CA ALA A 85 8.75 -16.88 -7.51
C ALA A 85 9.57 -15.87 -6.67
N ALA A 86 8.91 -15.16 -5.76
CA ALA A 86 9.56 -14.29 -4.77
C ALA A 86 9.95 -15.03 -3.47
N GLY A 87 9.84 -16.37 -3.43
CA GLY A 87 10.18 -17.18 -2.26
C GLY A 87 9.12 -17.23 -1.16
N VAL A 88 7.88 -16.81 -1.44
CA VAL A 88 6.77 -16.77 -0.48
C VAL A 88 5.66 -17.73 -0.88
N ASN A 89 5.49 -18.82 -0.12
CA ASN A 89 4.50 -19.87 -0.43
C ASN A 89 3.20 -19.72 0.36
N ASN A 90 3.21 -18.97 1.45
CA ASN A 90 2.07 -18.80 2.36
C ASN A 90 2.24 -17.53 3.21
N LEU A 91 1.25 -17.23 4.07
CA LEU A 91 1.28 -16.07 4.96
C LEU A 91 2.43 -16.11 5.97
N ASN A 92 2.84 -17.27 6.46
CA ASN A 92 3.96 -17.36 7.39
C ASN A 92 5.26 -16.98 6.71
N ASP A 93 5.50 -17.45 5.48
CA ASP A 93 6.67 -17.03 4.69
C ASP A 93 6.67 -15.51 4.50
N LEU A 94 5.50 -14.92 4.19
CA LEU A 94 5.37 -13.46 4.03
C LEU A 94 5.77 -12.70 5.30
N ARG A 95 5.43 -13.24 6.49
CA ARG A 95 5.60 -12.56 7.79
C ARG A 95 6.94 -12.79 8.46
N TYR A 96 7.57 -13.94 8.22
CA TYR A 96 8.67 -14.42 9.05
C TYR A 96 9.93 -14.80 8.27
N SER A 97 9.94 -14.71 6.93
CA SER A 97 11.13 -15.03 6.13
C SER A 97 11.81 -13.76 5.57
N SER A 98 13.08 -13.88 5.22
CA SER A 98 13.83 -12.84 4.50
C SER A 98 13.22 -12.55 3.11
N ALA A 99 12.77 -13.59 2.42
CA ALA A 99 12.01 -13.48 1.17
C ALA A 99 10.71 -12.70 1.37
N GLY A 100 10.01 -12.95 2.49
CA GLY A 100 8.83 -12.20 2.90
C GLY A 100 9.12 -10.72 3.14
N ALA A 101 10.18 -10.39 3.87
CA ALA A 101 10.59 -9.00 4.10
C ALA A 101 10.89 -8.26 2.79
N ALA A 102 11.71 -8.87 1.91
CA ALA A 102 12.02 -8.31 0.60
C ALA A 102 10.76 -8.14 -0.28
N LEU A 103 9.83 -9.10 -0.22
CA LEU A 103 8.57 -9.01 -0.93
C LEU A 103 7.69 -7.87 -0.40
N GLN A 104 7.61 -7.67 0.92
CA GLN A 104 6.88 -6.54 1.51
C GLN A 104 7.43 -5.20 1.05
N ASP A 105 8.76 -5.03 1.04
CA ASP A 105 9.41 -3.80 0.59
C ASP A 105 9.09 -3.50 -0.89
N SER A 106 9.21 -4.53 -1.75
CA SER A 106 8.92 -4.40 -3.18
C SER A 106 7.42 -4.16 -3.44
N ALA A 107 6.54 -4.82 -2.69
CA ALA A 107 5.10 -4.66 -2.83
C ALA A 107 4.62 -3.26 -2.45
N ASN A 108 5.21 -2.65 -1.41
CA ASN A 108 4.90 -1.28 -1.03
C ASN A 108 5.28 -0.28 -2.14
N MET A 109 6.43 -0.48 -2.78
CA MET A 109 6.84 0.32 -3.93
C MET A 109 5.92 0.13 -5.14
N GLN A 110 5.52 -1.11 -5.45
CA GLN A 110 4.55 -1.38 -6.51
C GLN A 110 3.20 -0.73 -6.22
N LEU A 111 2.75 -0.75 -4.97
CA LEU A 111 1.51 -0.09 -4.57
C LEU A 111 1.60 1.43 -4.75
N ALA A 112 2.70 2.05 -4.33
CA ALA A 112 2.96 3.48 -4.53
C ALA A 112 2.90 3.86 -6.01
N ALA A 113 3.59 3.10 -6.86
CA ALA A 113 3.61 3.32 -8.30
C ALA A 113 2.22 3.21 -8.94
N ARG A 114 1.45 2.18 -8.56
CA ARG A 114 0.07 2.00 -9.04
C ARG A 114 -0.84 3.13 -8.57
N ASN A 115 -0.71 3.53 -7.30
CA ASN A 115 -1.47 4.64 -6.75
C ASN A 115 -1.19 5.92 -7.53
N TRP A 116 0.07 6.26 -7.79
CA TRP A 116 0.42 7.44 -8.58
C TRP A 116 -0.12 7.40 -10.00
N SER A 117 0.02 6.27 -10.69
CA SER A 117 -0.51 6.11 -12.04
C SER A 117 -2.04 6.20 -12.10
N ALA A 118 -2.73 5.83 -11.01
CA ALA A 118 -4.19 5.90 -10.90
C ALA A 118 -4.69 7.28 -10.43
N MET A 119 -3.81 8.18 -9.97
CA MET A 119 -4.20 9.54 -9.61
C MET A 119 -4.54 10.36 -10.88
N SER A 120 -5.63 11.11 -10.80
CA SER A 120 -6.04 12.01 -11.87
C SER A 120 -4.99 13.11 -12.10
N SER A 121 -5.02 13.76 -13.26
CA SER A 121 -4.20 14.94 -13.53
C SER A 121 -4.49 16.06 -12.54
N GLN A 122 -5.75 16.22 -12.11
CA GLN A 122 -6.15 17.18 -11.08
C GLN A 122 -5.45 16.89 -9.74
N THR A 123 -5.48 15.63 -9.28
CA THR A 123 -4.83 15.22 -8.03
C THR A 123 -3.32 15.42 -8.08
N ARG A 124 -2.66 14.99 -9.18
CA ARG A 124 -1.20 15.16 -9.34
C ARG A 124 -0.81 16.64 -9.49
N GLY A 125 -1.67 17.45 -10.10
CA GLY A 125 -1.48 18.89 -10.26
C GLY A 125 -1.49 19.70 -8.95
N LEU A 126 -1.87 19.08 -7.83
CA LEU A 126 -1.81 19.71 -6.51
C LEU A 126 -0.40 19.82 -5.95
N VAL A 127 0.58 19.08 -6.48
CA VAL A 127 1.96 19.11 -5.98
C VAL A 127 2.51 20.55 -6.05
N GLY A 128 3.06 21.01 -4.92
CA GLY A 128 3.58 22.38 -4.75
C GLY A 128 2.53 23.38 -4.25
N GLN A 129 1.25 23.03 -4.22
CA GLN A 129 0.19 23.89 -3.67
C GLN A 129 0.06 23.71 -2.16
N THR A 130 -0.49 24.72 -1.48
CA THR A 130 -0.84 24.65 -0.06
C THR A 130 -2.34 24.55 0.11
N ILE A 131 -2.81 23.50 0.79
CA ILE A 131 -4.23 23.22 0.99
C ILE A 131 -4.47 23.04 2.48
N ASN A 132 -5.37 23.84 3.06
CA ASN A 132 -5.67 23.82 4.50
C ASN A 132 -4.41 23.89 5.39
N GLY A 133 -3.42 24.69 4.99
CA GLY A 133 -2.15 24.87 5.71
C GLY A 133 -1.11 23.75 5.50
N VAL A 134 -1.39 22.75 4.66
CA VAL A 134 -0.46 21.67 4.31
C VAL A 134 0.08 21.87 2.90
N THR A 135 1.41 21.97 2.75
CA THR A 135 2.06 21.93 1.44
C THR A 135 1.98 20.52 0.88
N ILE A 136 1.33 20.40 -0.28
CA ILE A 136 1.12 19.13 -0.97
C ILE A 136 2.39 18.74 -1.72
N THR A 137 2.87 17.54 -1.43
CA THR A 137 4.01 16.90 -2.11
C THR A 137 3.56 15.58 -2.71
N GLN A 138 4.37 15.04 -3.63
CA GLN A 138 4.14 13.71 -4.18
C GLN A 138 4.06 12.65 -3.07
N ASP A 139 4.95 12.72 -2.09
CA ASP A 139 4.99 11.82 -0.94
C ASP A 139 3.75 11.94 -0.06
N GLY A 140 3.28 13.18 0.14
CA GLY A 140 2.02 13.44 0.82
C GLY A 140 0.84 12.76 0.12
N LEU A 141 0.73 12.91 -1.20
CA LEU A 141 -0.33 12.27 -1.99
C LEU A 141 -0.24 10.75 -1.96
N LEU A 142 0.97 10.18 -2.03
CA LEU A 142 1.17 8.74 -1.90
C LEU A 142 0.83 8.23 -0.50
N GLY A 143 1.17 8.97 0.54
CA GLY A 143 0.74 8.71 1.91
C GLY A 143 -0.79 8.65 2.00
N ALA A 144 -1.48 9.66 1.50
CA ALA A 144 -2.95 9.68 1.47
C ALA A 144 -3.52 8.52 0.64
N ALA A 145 -2.96 8.22 -0.54
CA ALA A 145 -3.42 7.11 -1.37
C ALA A 145 -3.07 5.73 -0.80
N HIS A 146 -2.05 5.58 0.03
CA HIS A 146 -1.80 4.35 0.77
C HIS A 146 -2.95 4.08 1.73
N PHE A 147 -3.40 5.13 2.45
CA PHE A 147 -4.53 5.03 3.38
C PHE A 147 -5.87 4.89 2.64
N LEU A 148 -6.17 5.76 1.67
CA LEU A 148 -7.47 5.84 1.00
C LEU A 148 -7.62 4.91 -0.21
N GLY A 149 -6.51 4.52 -0.85
CA GLY A 149 -6.52 4.15 -2.26
C GLY A 149 -6.63 5.39 -3.19
N ALA A 150 -6.01 5.32 -4.37
CA ALA A 150 -5.98 6.44 -5.31
C ALA A 150 -7.37 6.87 -5.82
N GLY A 151 -8.32 5.95 -5.97
CA GLY A 151 -9.68 6.27 -6.41
C GLY A 151 -10.44 7.15 -5.41
N ALA A 152 -10.41 6.79 -4.13
CA ALA A 152 -11.04 7.58 -3.08
C ALA A 152 -10.33 8.94 -2.89
N LEU A 153 -8.99 8.97 -3.02
CA LEU A 153 -8.25 10.23 -3.05
C LEU A 153 -8.70 11.12 -4.22
N ASN A 154 -8.86 10.59 -5.42
CA ASN A 154 -9.36 11.36 -6.57
C ASN A 154 -10.77 11.91 -6.31
N ASN A 155 -11.67 11.11 -5.73
CA ASN A 155 -13.02 11.56 -5.40
C ASN A 155 -13.00 12.69 -4.35
N TRP A 156 -12.17 12.56 -3.32
CA TRP A 156 -11.99 13.60 -2.29
C TRP A 156 -11.39 14.89 -2.86
N VAL A 157 -10.44 14.79 -3.80
CA VAL A 157 -9.91 15.97 -4.50
C VAL A 157 -10.98 16.60 -5.40
N ALA A 158 -11.73 15.79 -6.16
CA ALA A 158 -12.77 16.26 -7.06
C ALA A 158 -13.94 16.92 -6.32
N SER A 159 -14.20 16.54 -5.06
CA SER A 159 -15.20 17.19 -4.21
C SER A 159 -14.73 18.52 -3.59
N GLY A 160 -13.50 18.96 -3.86
CA GLY A 160 -12.93 20.13 -3.23
C GLY A 160 -12.50 19.87 -1.78
N PHE A 161 -12.01 18.67 -1.49
CA PHE A 161 -11.55 18.23 -0.16
C PHE A 161 -12.66 18.05 0.87
N ASP A 162 -13.90 17.80 0.41
CA ASP A 162 -15.02 17.46 1.29
C ASP A 162 -14.88 16.00 1.77
N PRO A 163 -14.63 15.75 3.06
CA PRO A 163 -14.51 14.40 3.59
C PRO A 163 -15.81 13.59 3.50
N ALA A 164 -16.98 14.23 3.36
CA ALA A 164 -18.26 13.53 3.16
C ALA A 164 -18.36 12.83 1.80
N ALA A 165 -17.48 13.14 0.84
CA ALA A 165 -17.35 12.41 -0.42
C ALA A 165 -16.68 11.03 -0.25
N LEU A 166 -16.08 10.75 0.90
CA LEU A 166 -15.51 9.45 1.23
C LEU A 166 -16.59 8.52 1.80
N PRO A 167 -16.53 7.20 1.55
CA PRO A 167 -17.51 6.27 2.07
C PRO A 167 -17.54 6.25 3.61
N ALA A 168 -18.74 6.23 4.21
CA ALA A 168 -18.91 6.19 5.67
C ALA A 168 -18.24 4.96 6.32
N SER A 169 -18.02 3.89 5.55
CA SER A 169 -17.27 2.70 6.00
C SER A 169 -15.83 3.02 6.43
N TYR A 170 -15.23 4.10 5.93
CA TYR A 170 -13.90 4.55 6.36
C TYR A 170 -13.89 4.99 7.82
N LEU A 171 -14.98 5.59 8.30
CA LEU A 171 -15.10 6.00 9.69
C LEU A 171 -15.15 4.78 10.61
N ALA A 172 -16.10 3.87 10.37
CA ALA A 172 -16.32 2.69 11.19
C ALA A 172 -15.08 1.78 11.23
N ALA A 173 -14.46 1.55 10.08
CA ALA A 173 -13.33 0.65 9.98
C ALA A 173 -12.03 1.17 10.59
N ASN A 174 -11.89 2.48 10.73
CA ASN A 174 -10.70 3.11 11.30
C ASN A 174 -11.01 3.79 12.64
N GLY A 175 -12.16 3.48 13.26
CA GLY A 175 -12.53 4.01 14.57
C GLY A 175 -12.70 5.53 14.64
N PHE A 176 -12.89 6.21 13.51
CA PHE A 176 -13.12 7.65 13.49
C PHE A 176 -14.55 7.97 13.90
N LYS A 177 -14.71 9.00 14.73
CA LYS A 177 -16.00 9.46 15.25
C LYS A 177 -16.72 10.41 14.29
N SER A 178 -15.99 11.01 13.34
CA SER A 178 -16.55 11.98 12.39
C SER A 178 -15.68 12.14 11.14
N TYR A 179 -16.28 12.71 10.09
CA TYR A 179 -15.56 13.10 8.87
C TYR A 179 -14.49 14.18 9.12
N ALA A 180 -14.67 15.04 10.14
CA ALA A 180 -13.64 15.98 10.54
C ALA A 180 -12.39 15.27 11.11
N GLU A 181 -12.59 14.20 11.87
CA GLU A 181 -11.48 13.37 12.37
C GLU A 181 -10.77 12.63 11.23
N LEU A 182 -11.52 12.13 10.25
CA LEU A 182 -10.97 11.53 9.04
C LEU A 182 -10.16 12.56 8.21
N GLN A 183 -10.70 13.76 8.00
CA GLN A 183 -10.04 14.85 7.29
C GLN A 183 -8.71 15.22 7.95
N ASP A 184 -8.72 15.44 9.27
CA ASP A 184 -7.53 15.75 10.05
C ASP A 184 -6.49 14.64 9.95
N HIS A 185 -6.92 13.37 9.99
CA HIS A 185 -6.02 12.24 9.80
C HIS A 185 -5.37 12.22 8.41
N ILE A 186 -6.14 12.44 7.34
CA ILE A 186 -5.63 12.50 5.97
C ILE A 186 -4.59 13.62 5.84
N LEU A 187 -4.91 14.84 6.29
CA LEU A 187 -4.01 15.98 6.21
C LEU A 187 -2.73 15.79 7.03
N LYS A 188 -2.84 15.26 8.27
CA LYS A 188 -1.67 14.93 9.09
C LYS A 188 -0.79 13.89 8.41
N ARG A 189 -1.40 12.87 7.80
CA ARG A 189 -0.65 11.84 7.07
C ARG A 189 0.10 12.42 5.88
N MET A 190 -0.56 13.29 5.10
CA MET A 190 0.09 14.00 3.99
C MET A 190 1.25 14.86 4.49
N ALA A 191 1.06 15.59 5.59
CA ALA A 191 2.09 16.44 6.19
C ALA A 191 3.29 15.61 6.71
N SER A 192 3.04 14.49 7.40
CA SER A 192 4.08 13.59 7.93
C SER A 192 4.93 12.94 6.82
N MET A 193 4.35 12.77 5.63
CA MET A 193 5.07 12.27 4.46
C MET A 193 5.75 13.39 3.66
N SER A 194 5.44 14.67 3.93
CA SER A 194 5.88 15.78 3.11
C SER A 194 7.39 16.03 3.20
N GLY A 195 8.03 16.29 2.06
CA GLY A 195 9.48 16.55 1.97
C GLY A 195 10.37 15.32 2.07
N GLN A 196 9.78 14.12 2.06
CA GLN A 196 10.48 12.84 2.10
C GLN A 196 10.75 12.33 0.67
N SER A 197 11.48 13.13 -0.10
CA SER A 197 11.57 13.08 -1.57
C SER A 197 11.60 11.69 -2.21
N PHE A 198 10.43 11.19 -2.64
CA PHE A 198 10.34 10.09 -3.61
C PHE A 198 10.36 10.64 -5.04
N ALA A 199 11.55 10.76 -5.64
CA ALA A 199 11.72 11.30 -6.99
C ALA A 199 11.43 10.29 -8.14
N GLY A 200 10.86 9.12 -7.84
CA GLY A 200 10.98 7.93 -8.70
C GLY A 200 9.84 7.61 -9.67
N LEU A 201 8.79 8.40 -9.78
CA LEU A 201 7.56 7.96 -10.48
C LEU A 201 7.28 8.60 -11.84
N ASP A 202 8.06 9.61 -12.25
CA ASP A 202 7.90 10.24 -13.56
C ASP A 202 8.28 9.32 -14.74
N GLY A 203 8.65 8.06 -14.47
CA GLY A 203 9.04 7.06 -15.46
C GLY A 203 8.23 5.76 -15.47
N GLY A 204 7.10 5.67 -14.77
CA GLY A 204 6.12 4.57 -14.87
C GLY A 204 6.70 3.15 -14.81
N PHE A 205 6.55 2.45 -13.68
CA PHE A 205 6.82 1.01 -13.63
C PHE A 205 5.89 0.29 -14.62
N GLY A 206 6.45 -0.20 -15.73
CA GLY A 206 5.72 -0.87 -16.80
C GLY A 206 4.82 -1.99 -16.27
N GLY A 207 3.54 -1.69 -16.18
CA GLY A 207 2.47 -2.60 -15.84
C GLY A 207 1.21 -2.09 -16.50
N GLU A 208 0.53 -2.96 -17.24
CA GLU A 208 -0.63 -2.62 -18.06
C GLU A 208 -1.63 -1.74 -17.29
N ALA A 209 -1.95 -0.58 -17.86
CA ALA A 209 -3.05 0.27 -17.44
C ALA A 209 -4.38 -0.44 -17.77
N GLY A 210 -4.75 -1.43 -16.96
CA GLY A 210 -5.95 -2.23 -17.13
C GLY A 210 -6.99 -1.91 -16.06
N GLY A 211 -8.10 -1.30 -16.47
CA GLY A 211 -9.45 -1.44 -15.90
C GLY A 211 -9.66 -1.17 -14.40
N GLY A 212 -10.35 -0.06 -14.11
CA GLY A 212 -11.13 0.26 -12.90
C GLY A 212 -10.95 -0.62 -11.65
N MET A 213 -10.17 -0.12 -10.69
CA MET A 213 -9.90 -0.73 -9.39
C MET A 213 -11.12 -0.80 -8.44
N TYR A 214 -12.25 -0.21 -8.79
CA TYR A 214 -13.43 -0.07 -7.92
C TYR A 214 -13.99 -1.44 -7.51
N ASP A 215 -14.15 -2.39 -8.44
CA ASP A 215 -14.90 -3.63 -8.20
C ASP A 215 -14.15 -4.67 -7.34
N ARG A 216 -12.83 -4.55 -7.16
CA ARG A 216 -12.00 -5.58 -6.49
C ARG A 216 -11.49 -5.19 -5.10
N THR A 217 -11.55 -3.90 -4.76
CA THR A 217 -11.37 -3.41 -3.38
C THR A 217 -12.67 -2.99 -2.72
N GLU A 218 -13.81 -3.10 -3.43
CA GLU A 218 -15.14 -2.87 -2.87
C GLU A 218 -15.32 -3.72 -1.60
N GLY A 219 -15.53 -3.06 -0.45
CA GLY A 219 -15.63 -3.69 0.87
C GLY A 219 -14.34 -3.68 1.73
N PHE A 220 -13.20 -3.21 1.22
CA PHE A 220 -12.00 -2.99 2.04
C PHE A 220 -11.84 -1.52 2.43
N PRO A 221 -12.07 -1.16 3.69
CA PRO A 221 -11.88 0.20 4.17
C PRO A 221 -10.38 0.52 4.32
N GLY A 222 -10.05 1.82 4.30
CA GLY A 222 -8.69 2.35 4.27
C GLY A 222 -7.65 1.67 5.18
N ILE A 223 -6.39 1.75 4.73
CA ILE A 223 -5.23 1.11 5.36
C ILE A 223 -4.66 2.07 6.41
N GLY A 224 -4.92 1.86 7.71
CA GLY A 224 -4.33 2.70 8.74
C GLY A 224 -4.47 2.22 10.18
N THR A 225 -3.70 2.88 11.05
CA THR A 225 -3.36 2.50 12.43
C THR A 225 -4.43 2.75 13.50
N LYS A 226 -5.58 3.38 13.16
CA LYS A 226 -6.67 3.61 14.12
C LYS A 226 -7.71 2.47 14.21
N ARG A 227 -7.43 1.30 13.65
CA ARG A 227 -8.23 0.10 13.98
C ARG A 227 -8.10 -0.15 15.49
N PRO A 228 -9.19 -0.40 16.24
CA PRO A 228 -9.07 -0.87 17.63
C PRO A 228 -8.48 -2.29 17.59
N ILE A 229 -7.15 -2.42 17.70
CA ILE A 229 -6.45 -3.71 17.65
C ILE A 229 -5.71 -3.93 18.97
N LEU A 230 -5.98 -5.07 19.61
CA LEU A 230 -5.01 -5.70 20.48
C LEU A 230 -3.88 -6.22 19.58
N ILE A 231 -2.78 -5.47 19.45
CA ILE A 231 -1.63 -5.90 18.65
C ILE A 231 -1.14 -7.22 19.25
N ARG A 232 -1.35 -8.34 18.55
CA ARG A 232 -0.70 -9.60 18.92
C ARG A 232 0.73 -9.53 18.42
N GLU A 233 1.57 -8.82 19.15
CA GLU A 233 3.01 -9.04 19.10
C GLU A 233 3.24 -10.42 19.71
N ILE A 234 3.45 -11.43 18.88
CA ILE A 234 4.24 -12.57 19.33
C ILE A 234 5.68 -12.07 19.18
N PRO A 235 6.46 -11.99 20.28
CA PRO A 235 7.82 -11.46 20.23
C PRO A 235 8.60 -12.14 19.09
N PRO A 236 9.52 -11.42 18.44
CA PRO A 236 10.35 -12.01 17.41
C PRO A 236 11.01 -13.26 17.99
N PHE A 237 11.03 -14.30 17.18
CA PHE A 237 11.89 -15.46 17.35
C PHE A 237 13.15 -15.13 18.16
N GLN A 238 13.26 -15.72 19.36
CA GLN A 238 14.47 -15.74 20.18
C GLN A 238 15.44 -16.83 19.70
N GLY A 239 15.50 -17.10 18.40
CA GLY A 239 16.54 -17.97 17.85
C GLY A 239 17.67 -17.12 17.29
N GLU A 240 18.86 -17.67 17.44
CA GLU A 240 20.14 -16.97 17.48
C GLU A 240 20.36 -15.95 16.36
N LYS A 241 20.99 -14.83 16.74
CA LYS A 241 21.62 -13.90 15.81
C LYS A 241 22.69 -14.64 14.99
N ALA A 242 22.30 -15.23 13.88
CA ALA A 242 23.22 -15.43 12.78
C ALA A 242 23.26 -14.11 12.00
N THR A 243 24.44 -13.49 12.00
CA THR A 243 24.78 -12.32 11.18
C THR A 243 24.27 -12.47 9.75
N LEU A 244 23.44 -11.51 9.34
CA LEU A 244 23.29 -11.06 7.95
C LEU A 244 23.51 -9.56 7.94
#